data_AF-A0A7U2I5B1-F1
#
_entry.id   AF-A0A7U2I5B1-F1
#
_cell.length_a   1.000
_cell.length_b   1.000
_cell.length_c   1.000
_cell.angle_alpha   90.00
_cell.angle_beta   90.00
_cell.angle_gamma   90.00
#
_symmetry.space_group_name_H-M   'P 1'
#
loop_
_entity.id
_entity.type
_entity.pdbx_description
1 polymer ?
#
loop_
_entity_poly.entity_id
_entity_poly.type
_entity_poly.pdbx_seq_one_letter_code
_entity_poly.pdbx_strand_id
1 'polypeptide(L)'
;MVMASNLRNIEQPGLKWEEELFSCEPIWTTEPAIEIIKALAVRHLKLENEVPDVSFFAEGAFNKLYTIECTQGRYIFRVSLPVAPRVKTKSEVATLAFI
;
A
#
# COMPACT_ATOMS: atom_id res chain seq x y z
N MET A 1 -18.52 -27.56 -18.43
CA MET A 1 -17.44 -27.26 -17.46
C MET A 1 -16.61 -26.13 -18.06
N VAL A 2 -16.97 -24.88 -17.75
CA VAL A 2 -16.32 -23.70 -18.33
C VAL A 2 -14.99 -23.49 -17.62
N MET A 3 -13.90 -23.52 -18.38
CA MET A 3 -12.57 -23.15 -17.90
C MET A 3 -12.62 -21.69 -17.42
N ALA A 4 -12.56 -21.48 -16.11
CA ALA A 4 -12.36 -20.16 -15.53
C ALA A 4 -10.97 -19.69 -15.97
N SER A 5 -10.94 -18.89 -17.03
CA SER A 5 -9.75 -18.28 -17.60
C SER A 5 -8.93 -17.58 -16.51
N ASN A 6 -7.63 -17.88 -16.49
CA ASN A 6 -6.56 -17.36 -15.63
C ASN A 6 -6.52 -15.82 -15.53
N LEU A 7 -7.41 -15.20 -14.74
CA LEU A 7 -7.28 -13.81 -14.31
C LEU A 7 -6.10 -13.61 -13.32
N ARG A 8 -5.53 -14.69 -12.80
CA ARG A 8 -4.37 -14.69 -11.89
C ARG A 8 -3.02 -14.48 -12.57
N ASN A 9 -2.98 -14.47 -13.91
CA ASN A 9 -1.73 -14.35 -14.69
C ASN A 9 -1.41 -12.93 -15.15
N ILE A 10 -2.15 -11.92 -14.66
CA ILE A 10 -1.79 -10.52 -14.89
C ILE A 10 -0.65 -10.21 -13.92
N GLU A 11 0.52 -9.87 -14.44
CA GLU A 11 1.63 -9.39 -13.61
C GLU A 11 1.19 -8.14 -12.86
N GLN A 12 1.21 -8.22 -11.53
CA GLN A 12 0.92 -7.11 -10.63
C GLN A 12 2.23 -6.70 -9.95
N PRO A 13 2.91 -5.63 -10.41
CA PRO A 13 4.18 -5.22 -9.83
C PRO A 13 4.08 -5.04 -8.32
N GLY A 14 4.99 -5.69 -7.57
CA GLY A 14 5.02 -5.64 -6.11
C GLY A 14 4.18 -6.72 -5.41
N LEU A 15 3.35 -7.50 -6.12
CA LEU A 15 2.45 -8.51 -5.58
C LEU A 15 2.68 -9.88 -6.24
N LYS A 16 2.95 -10.88 -5.41
CA LYS A 16 2.91 -12.30 -5.77
C LYS A 16 1.87 -12.99 -4.90
N TRP A 17 1.23 -14.02 -5.44
CA TRP A 17 0.41 -14.94 -4.66
C TRP A 17 1.19 -16.22 -4.42
N GLU A 18 1.22 -16.68 -3.18
CA GLU A 18 1.80 -17.97 -2.81
C GLU A 18 0.69 -18.90 -2.35
N GLU A 19 0.64 -20.09 -2.96
CA GLU A 19 -0.35 -21.12 -2.62
C GLU A 19 0.27 -22.06 -1.59
N GLU A 20 -0.36 -22.18 -0.42
CA GLU A 20 -0.06 -23.20 0.57
C GLU A 20 -1.13 -24.32 0.52
N LEU A 21 -0.95 -25.38 1.32
CA LEU A 21 -1.82 -26.56 1.32
C LEU A 21 -3.32 -26.21 1.54
N PHE A 22 -3.62 -25.14 2.28
CA PHE A 22 -4.98 -24.72 2.63
C PHE A 22 -5.22 -23.21 2.53
N SER A 23 -4.25 -22.42 2.06
CA SER A 23 -4.35 -20.97 1.98
C SER A 23 -3.71 -20.43 0.70
N CYS A 24 -4.04 -19.18 0.37
CA CYS A 24 -3.36 -18.43 -0.68
C CYS A 24 -3.06 -17.04 -0.12
N GLU A 25 -1.79 -16.75 0.08
CA GLU A 25 -1.34 -15.56 0.78
C GLU A 25 -0.70 -14.56 -0.17
N PRO A 26 -1.00 -13.25 -0.01
CA PRO A 26 -0.35 -12.21 -0.78
C PRO A 26 1.06 -11.96 -0.22
N ILE A 27 2.04 -11.88 -1.12
CA ILE A 27 3.43 -11.61 -0.78
C ILE A 27 3.88 -10.33 -1.47
N TRP A 28 4.54 -9.48 -0.69
CA TRP A 28 5.27 -8.32 -1.19
C TRP A 28 6.52 -8.78 -1.93
N THR A 29 6.61 -8.52 -3.23
CA THR A 29 7.82 -8.81 -4.02
C THR A 29 8.80 -7.64 -4.05
N THR A 30 8.39 -6.49 -3.54
CA THR A 30 9.17 -5.26 -3.57
C THR A 30 8.84 -4.42 -2.36
N GLU A 31 9.88 -3.89 -1.72
CA GLU A 31 9.71 -2.98 -0.60
C GLU A 31 9.36 -1.57 -1.11
N PRO A 32 8.36 -0.88 -0.52
CA PRO A 32 8.12 0.52 -0.82
C PRO A 32 9.37 1.37 -0.53
N ALA A 33 9.84 2.11 -1.53
CA ALA A 33 11.00 2.95 -1.38
C ALA A 33 10.68 4.18 -0.51
N ILE A 34 11.40 4.32 0.61
CA ILE A 34 11.25 5.45 1.55
C ILE A 34 11.40 6.79 0.82
N GLU A 35 12.31 6.90 -0.14
CA GLU A 35 12.53 8.13 -0.91
C GLU A 35 11.31 8.53 -1.76
N ILE A 36 10.56 7.55 -2.28
CA ILE A 36 9.30 7.83 -2.98
C ILE A 36 8.24 8.32 -1.99
N ILE A 37 8.16 7.70 -0.80
CA ILE A 37 7.23 8.12 0.25
C ILE A 37 7.52 9.56 0.68
N LYS A 38 8.79 9.92 0.92
CA LYS A 38 9.22 11.29 1.22
C LYS A 38 8.81 12.27 0.12
N ALA A 39 9.09 11.93 -1.15
CA ALA A 39 8.73 12.78 -2.27
C ALA A 39 7.22 13.02 -2.39
N LEU A 40 6.41 11.98 -2.14
CA LEU A 40 4.95 12.10 -2.11
C LEU A 40 4.47 12.92 -0.91
N ALA A 41 5.06 12.74 0.26
CA ALA A 41 4.75 13.52 1.46
C ALA A 41 5.00 15.02 1.22
N VAL A 42 6.19 15.38 0.71
CA VAL A 42 6.53 16.78 0.35
C VAL A 42 5.51 17.37 -0.61
N ARG A 43 5.15 16.62 -1.67
CA ARG A 43 4.19 17.07 -2.68
C ARG A 43 2.78 17.28 -2.11
N HIS A 44 2.27 16.32 -1.34
CA HIS A 44 0.87 16.30 -0.93
C HIS A 44 0.59 17.10 0.36
N LEU A 45 1.57 17.20 1.25
CA LEU A 45 1.50 18.03 2.46
C LEU A 45 2.02 19.46 2.23
N LYS A 46 2.54 19.76 1.04
CA LYS A 46 3.09 21.08 0.69
C LYS A 46 4.21 21.51 1.65
N LEU A 47 5.14 20.62 1.93
CA LEU A 47 6.28 20.86 2.81
C LEU A 47 7.36 21.62 2.03
N GLU A 48 7.17 22.92 1.84
CA GLU A 48 8.13 23.76 1.11
C GLU A 48 9.47 23.82 1.86
N ASN A 49 10.53 23.31 1.22
CA ASN A 49 11.92 23.29 1.73
C ASN A 49 12.16 22.44 3.00
N GLU A 50 11.23 21.56 3.36
CA GLU A 50 11.40 20.59 4.43
C GLU A 50 11.47 19.17 3.87
N VAL A 51 12.41 18.37 4.40
CA VAL A 51 12.45 16.93 4.14
C VAL A 51 11.85 16.23 5.37
N PRO A 52 10.71 15.54 5.24
CA PRO A 52 10.10 14.84 6.35
C PRO A 52 10.93 13.61 6.75
N ASP A 53 10.93 13.30 8.05
CA ASP A 53 11.43 12.01 8.53
C ASP A 53 10.40 10.92 8.24
N VAL A 54 10.88 9.77 7.76
CA VAL A 54 10.02 8.65 7.37
C VAL A 54 10.58 7.36 7.91
N SER A 55 9.77 6.66 8.68
CA SER A 55 10.13 5.41 9.36
C SER A 55 9.02 4.37 9.21
N PHE A 56 9.40 3.10 9.21
CA PHE A 56 8.44 2.00 9.20
C PHE A 56 7.69 1.96 10.54
N PHE A 57 6.37 1.81 10.48
CA PHE A 57 5.52 1.79 11.65
C PHE A 57 4.98 0.38 11.94
N ALA A 58 4.31 -0.22 10.96
CA ALA A 58 3.71 -1.54 11.09
C ALA A 58 3.36 -2.13 9.72
N GLU A 59 3.12 -3.43 9.65
CA GLU A 59 2.58 -4.08 8.46
C GLU A 59 1.49 -5.11 8.81
N GLY A 60 0.63 -5.35 7.83
CA GLY A 60 -0.26 -6.50 7.79
C GLY A 60 -0.21 -7.12 6.39
N ALA A 61 -0.96 -8.20 6.18
CA ALA A 61 -0.90 -8.98 4.94
C ALA A 61 -1.03 -8.13 3.65
N PHE A 62 -1.84 -7.08 3.67
CA PHE A 62 -2.11 -6.26 2.49
C PHE A 62 -1.51 -4.85 2.52
N ASN A 63 -0.98 -4.40 3.67
CA ASN A 63 -0.64 -3.00 3.88
C ASN A 63 0.65 -2.85 4.66
N LYS A 64 1.48 -1.90 4.25
CA LYS A 64 2.62 -1.39 5.02
C LYS A 64 2.33 0.05 5.43
N LEU A 65 2.61 0.36 6.70
CA LEU A 65 2.39 1.65 7.32
C LEU A 65 3.74 2.28 7.65
N TYR A 66 3.87 3.55 7.32
CA TYR A 66 5.03 4.36 7.62
C TYR A 66 4.58 5.60 8.38
N THR A 67 5.35 6.00 9.39
CA THR A 67 5.22 7.29 10.06
C THR A 67 5.94 8.35 9.25
N ILE A 68 5.28 9.49 9.06
CA ILE A 68 5.88 10.71 8.50
C ILE A 68 5.88 11.75 9.62
N GLU A 69 7.05 12.28 9.94
CA GLU A 69 7.20 13.38 10.89
C GLU A 69 7.72 14.63 10.17
N CYS A 70 7.02 15.75 10.34
CA CYS A 70 7.40 17.05 9.78
C CYS A 70 6.90 18.20 10.65
N THR A 71 7.22 19.44 10.25
CA THR A 71 6.80 20.66 10.95
C THR A 71 5.28 20.80 11.08
N GLN A 72 4.52 20.21 10.17
CA GLN A 72 3.05 20.23 10.19
C GLN A 72 2.44 19.17 11.14
N GLY A 73 3.24 18.21 11.62
CA GLY A 73 2.81 17.19 12.56
C GLY A 73 3.27 15.77 12.19
N ARG A 74 2.55 14.78 12.74
CA ARG A 74 2.80 13.35 12.50
C ARG A 74 1.66 12.74 11.69
N TYR A 75 2.00 12.06 10.60
CA TYR A 75 1.06 11.42 9.69
C TYR A 75 1.37 9.93 9.55
N ILE A 76 0.37 9.17 9.09
CA ILE A 76 0.53 7.77 8.68
C ILE A 76 0.40 7.70 7.17
N PHE A 77 1.42 7.13 6.52
CA PHE A 77 1.40 6.79 5.10
C PHE A 77 1.14 5.30 4.94
N ARG A 78 0.04 4.95 4.26
CA ARG A 78 -0.32 3.56 3.98
C ARG A 78 0.00 3.21 2.54
N VAL A 79 0.84 2.19 2.35
CA VAL A 79 1.05 1.53 1.07
C VAL A 79 0.25 0.24 1.06
N SER A 80 -0.55 0.03 0.02
CA SER A 80 -1.39 -1.16 -0.12
C SER A 80 -0.92 -2.00 -1.29
N LEU A 81 -0.87 -3.32 -1.13
CA LEU A 81 -0.70 -4.24 -2.26
C LEU A 81 -1.84 -4.03 -3.26
N PRO A 82 -1.56 -4.17 -4.57
CA PRO A 82 -2.54 -4.05 -5.64
C PRO A 82 -3.53 -5.24 -5.69
N VAL A 83 -4.04 -5.69 -4.54
CA VAL A 83 -5.10 -6.71 -4.45
C VAL A 83 -6.43 -6.04 -4.81
N ALA A 84 -6.91 -6.31 -6.01
CA ALA A 84 -8.12 -5.70 -6.57
C ALA A 84 -8.11 -4.15 -6.47
N PRO A 85 -7.14 -3.47 -7.10
CA PRO A 85 -6.74 -2.08 -6.82
C PRO A 85 -7.88 -1.06 -6.86
N ARG A 86 -8.89 -1.32 -7.69
CA ARG A 86 -10.03 -0.41 -7.86
C ARG A 86 -11.14 -0.63 -6.85
N VAL A 87 -11.42 -1.87 -6.48
CA VAL A 87 -12.58 -2.21 -5.63
C VAL A 87 -12.20 -2.14 -4.15
N LYS A 88 -11.03 -2.68 -3.77
CA LYS A 88 -10.58 -2.68 -2.38
C LYS A 88 -10.35 -1.26 -1.86
N THR A 89 -9.59 -0.45 -2.59
CA THR A 89 -9.30 0.93 -2.20
C THR A 89 -10.57 1.78 -2.13
N LYS A 90 -11.51 1.62 -3.07
CA LYS A 90 -12.78 2.35 -3.04
C LYS A 90 -13.64 1.98 -1.83
N SER A 91 -13.74 0.69 -1.51
CA SER A 91 -14.47 0.24 -0.31
C SER A 91 -13.84 0.78 0.97
N GLU A 92 -12.52 0.80 1.05
CA GLU A 92 -11.79 1.30 2.24
C GLU A 92 -11.94 2.81 2.43
N VAL A 93 -11.85 3.59 1.35
CA VAL A 93 -12.10 5.05 1.37
C VAL A 93 -13.55 5.34 1.73
N ALA A 94 -14.50 4.58 1.18
CA ALA A 94 -15.92 4.74 1.51
C ALA A 94 -16.19 4.48 3.00
N THR A 95 -15.56 3.46 3.58
CA THR A 95 -15.66 3.18 5.02
C THR A 95 -15.03 4.30 5.86
N LEU A 96 -13.85 4.81 5.49
CA LEU A 96 -13.20 5.90 6.22
C LEU A 96 -14.01 7.21 6.19
N ALA A 97 -14.79 7.46 5.13
CA ALA A 97 -15.65 8.64 5.04
C ALA A 97 -16.99 8.46 5.77
N PHE A 98 -17.39 7.21 6.03
CA PHE A 98 -18.64 6.89 6.73
C PHE A 98 -18.52 7.03 8.24
N ILE A 99 -17.33 6.78 8.79
CA ILE A 99 -17.02 6.85 10.22
C ILE A 99 -16.50 8.25 10.55
#